data_AF-A0A8T1WGW2-F1
#
_entry.id   AF-A0A8T1WGW2-F1
#
_cell.length_a   1.000
_cell.length_b   1.000
_cell.length_c   1.000
_cell.angle_alpha   90.00
_cell.angle_beta   90.00
_cell.angle_gamma   90.00
#
_symmetry.space_group_name_H-M   'P 1'
#
loop_
_entity.id
_entity.type
_entity.pdbx_description
1 polymer ?
#
loop_
_entity_poly.entity_id
_entity_poly.type
_entity_poly.pdbx_seq_one_letter_code
_entity_poly.pdbx_strand_id
1 'polypeptide(L)'
;MADQLRGRVFARQAAFPLLPEDLRAQTAEAQTLLTDKKTEVFTVHHSALVKVPQSVRGKELVDYLEKWLTPEPEKTEEAAAEPETKAEDATEDKEAIKTEEEAPKENAEAPKEDAEAPKEDTEAPKEDAAEAAKAEEAPKEEEAAPKEKKKEEKKKEKKEKKVEEPSPYRLRAKEIAEALVVSGFLTPYKDRVKNFLAEAPKEYVTDNELFVPIPEAITESKETTVWSVVDGAIYASQLKRKAGVFSAFTQGKDVYVVANEKTNKVYFFESDVARNALAEYEAAEVIAQFDNAHFQFGVKLVHGEKLFELLNLVTKEDQEAFVNVLLNVGVQYREVYNLAAEEAKSFYELKDFDMEKKEVSMETYNGKVVLVVNVSSKCGLTPTNYPELQQLYEKYKDEGLEILAFPCNQFAGQEPGTHEEIMEFVKQYNVTFPFFEKNDVNGSNARPVFTYLKAKLPGSFGNFVKWNFTKFLVDRNGQPYKRYAPKDLPLSFEDDIKELLAKAADPEPTEEESKEEAEAAKSDEEPKEADEPKEKEAVVTETKEKEAVVTETKEAIPATEEVASKEEPVATEEVKVAVTAP
;
A
#
# COMPACT_ATOMS: atom_id res chain seq x y z
N MET A 1 -1.51 10.28 -14.53
CA MET A 1 -2.52 10.05 -13.49
C MET A 1 -1.82 10.27 -12.15
N ALA A 2 -1.63 11.54 -11.77
CA ALA A 2 -1.56 11.89 -10.35
C ALA A 2 -2.99 11.69 -9.78
N ASP A 3 -3.13 11.44 -8.49
CA ASP A 3 -4.41 11.32 -7.76
C ASP A 3 -5.13 9.97 -7.81
N GLN A 4 -4.62 8.97 -7.07
CA GLN A 4 -5.51 7.97 -6.48
C GLN A 4 -5.36 7.95 -4.97
N LEU A 5 -5.89 9.00 -4.34
CA LEU A 5 -6.35 8.91 -2.96
C LEU A 5 -7.76 8.31 -3.01
N ARG A 6 -7.86 6.99 -2.86
CA ARG A 6 -9.12 6.23 -2.93
C ARG A 6 -9.47 5.71 -1.55
N GLY A 7 -10.76 5.60 -1.26
CA GLY A 7 -11.26 5.03 -0.01
C GLY A 7 -12.18 5.99 0.73
N ARG A 8 -13.00 5.43 1.63
CA ARG A 8 -14.05 6.17 2.35
C ARG A 8 -13.50 7.27 3.24
N VAL A 9 -12.37 7.05 3.91
CA VAL A 9 -11.73 8.09 4.74
C VAL A 9 -11.32 9.31 3.92
N PHE A 10 -10.62 9.09 2.80
CA PHE A 10 -10.24 10.19 1.90
C PHE A 10 -11.45 10.87 1.27
N ALA A 11 -12.48 10.11 0.89
CA ALA A 11 -13.72 10.68 0.36
C ALA A 11 -14.43 11.58 1.38
N ARG A 12 -14.48 11.16 2.65
CA ARG A 12 -15.06 11.95 3.75
C ARG A 12 -14.22 13.21 4.03
N GLN A 13 -12.90 13.06 4.09
CA GLN A 13 -11.98 14.19 4.28
C GLN A 13 -12.14 15.23 3.17
N ALA A 14 -12.29 14.81 1.91
CA ALA A 14 -12.53 15.70 0.78
C ALA A 14 -13.91 16.37 0.83
N ALA A 15 -14.90 15.73 1.45
CA ALA A 15 -16.25 16.28 1.61
C ALA A 15 -16.35 17.33 2.73
N PHE A 16 -15.57 17.21 3.80
CA PHE A 16 -15.67 18.13 4.95
C PHE A 16 -15.52 19.61 4.59
N PRO A 17 -14.52 20.05 3.79
CA PRO A 17 -14.37 21.46 3.40
C PRO A 17 -15.53 22.00 2.54
N LEU A 18 -16.32 21.12 1.93
CA LEU A 18 -17.46 21.50 1.09
C LEU A 18 -18.74 21.77 1.90
N LEU A 19 -18.73 21.47 3.21
CA LEU A 19 -19.85 21.79 4.09
C LEU A 19 -19.98 23.31 4.30
N PRO A 20 -21.21 23.81 4.56
CA PRO A 20 -21.45 25.21 4.90
C PRO A 20 -20.50 25.71 6.00
N GLU A 21 -20.02 26.94 5.88
CA GLU A 21 -19.01 27.51 6.79
C GLU A 21 -19.50 27.55 8.24
N ASP A 22 -20.76 27.93 8.46
CA ASP A 22 -21.42 27.93 9.76
C ASP A 22 -21.49 26.52 10.37
N LEU A 23 -21.73 25.49 9.55
CA LEU A 23 -21.74 24.10 10.00
C LEU A 23 -20.33 23.64 10.37
N ARG A 24 -19.31 23.99 9.58
CA ARG A 24 -17.91 23.67 9.89
C ARG A 24 -17.44 24.34 11.19
N ALA A 25 -17.80 25.61 11.40
CA ALA A 25 -17.50 26.34 12.62
C ALA A 25 -18.14 25.68 13.86
N GLN A 26 -19.44 25.40 13.80
CA GLN A 26 -20.13 24.71 14.89
C GLN A 26 -19.64 23.27 15.10
N THR A 27 -19.18 22.60 14.04
CA THR A 27 -18.53 21.29 14.17
C THR A 27 -17.25 21.41 14.99
N ALA A 28 -16.39 22.42 14.74
CA ALA A 28 -15.18 22.63 15.52
C ALA A 28 -15.47 22.97 17.00
N GLU A 29 -16.51 23.77 17.26
CA GLU A 29 -16.99 24.02 18.63
C GLU A 29 -17.48 22.73 19.30
N ALA A 30 -18.24 21.91 18.58
CA ALA A 30 -18.69 20.61 19.07
C ALA A 30 -17.52 19.66 19.36
N GLN A 31 -16.48 19.64 18.51
CA GLN A 31 -15.26 18.85 18.75
C GLN A 31 -14.59 19.26 20.08
N THR A 32 -14.52 20.57 20.34
CA THR A 32 -13.97 21.11 21.60
C THR A 32 -14.82 20.67 22.80
N LEU A 33 -16.14 20.89 22.73
CA LEU A 33 -17.09 20.47 23.76
C LEU A 33 -16.97 18.98 24.09
N LEU A 34 -16.97 18.13 23.06
CA LEU A 34 -16.92 16.67 23.20
C LEU A 34 -15.57 16.19 23.75
N THR A 35 -14.49 16.91 23.47
CA THR A 35 -13.17 16.64 24.05
C THR A 35 -13.14 16.99 25.54
N ASP A 36 -13.65 18.17 25.90
CA ASP A 36 -13.72 18.63 27.30
C ASP A 36 -14.65 17.77 28.16
N LYS A 37 -15.73 17.27 27.56
CA LYS A 37 -16.75 16.44 28.22
C LYS A 37 -16.61 14.97 27.90
N LYS A 38 -15.42 14.50 27.52
CA LYS A 38 -15.21 13.14 27.01
C LYS A 38 -15.71 12.03 27.95
N THR A 39 -15.54 12.18 29.27
CA THR A 39 -15.97 11.19 30.27
C THR A 39 -17.48 11.15 30.46
N GLU A 40 -18.18 12.24 30.12
CA GLU A 40 -19.64 12.33 30.16
C GLU A 40 -20.25 11.71 28.89
N VAL A 41 -19.65 11.99 27.73
CA VAL A 41 -20.23 11.61 26.43
C VAL A 41 -19.79 10.23 25.98
N PHE A 42 -18.50 9.90 26.08
CA PHE A 42 -17.94 8.65 25.56
C PHE A 42 -17.81 7.63 26.68
N THR A 43 -18.79 6.74 26.74
CA THR A 43 -18.89 5.72 27.79
C THR A 43 -18.66 4.32 27.22
N VAL A 44 -18.79 3.30 28.06
CA VAL A 44 -18.65 1.91 27.65
C VAL A 44 -20.00 1.36 27.21
N HIS A 45 -20.12 0.99 25.94
CA HIS A 45 -21.31 0.34 25.41
C HIS A 45 -21.12 -1.15 25.24
N HIS A 46 -22.16 -1.92 25.56
CA HIS A 46 -22.22 -3.35 25.30
C HIS A 46 -23.03 -3.59 24.03
N SER A 47 -22.34 -4.00 22.97
CA SER A 47 -22.96 -4.66 21.82
C SER A 47 -23.20 -6.14 22.17
N ALA A 48 -24.16 -6.79 21.51
CA ALA A 48 -24.64 -8.15 21.83
C ALA A 48 -23.54 -9.20 22.08
N LEU A 49 -22.32 -8.99 21.56
CA LEU A 49 -21.17 -9.87 21.74
C LEU A 49 -19.84 -9.15 22.06
N VAL A 50 -19.82 -7.81 22.14
CA VAL A 50 -18.55 -7.05 22.25
C VAL A 50 -18.73 -5.80 23.11
N LYS A 51 -17.78 -5.58 24.03
CA LYS A 51 -17.63 -4.33 24.79
C LYS A 51 -16.92 -3.29 23.91
N VAL A 52 -17.55 -2.14 23.69
CA VAL A 52 -16.99 -1.03 22.91
C VAL A 52 -16.65 0.11 23.88
N PRO A 53 -15.38 0.23 24.33
CA PRO A 53 -14.97 1.33 25.19
C PRO A 53 -15.04 2.66 24.43
N GLN A 54 -15.21 3.76 25.17
CA GLN A 54 -15.21 5.14 24.66
C GLN A 54 -16.09 5.28 23.41
N SER A 55 -17.38 5.05 23.55
CA SER A 55 -18.34 5.16 22.46
C SER A 55 -19.60 5.89 22.90
N VAL A 56 -20.39 6.33 21.92
CA VAL A 56 -21.67 7.01 22.14
C VAL A 56 -22.69 6.49 21.12
N ARG A 57 -23.97 6.33 21.51
CA ARG A 57 -25.02 6.02 20.53
C ARG A 57 -25.37 7.27 19.72
N GLY A 58 -25.73 7.11 18.45
CA GLY A 58 -26.13 8.24 17.60
C GLY A 58 -27.25 9.06 18.23
N LYS A 59 -28.27 8.41 18.84
CA LYS A 59 -29.33 9.13 19.53
C LYS A 59 -28.80 10.01 20.68
N GLU A 60 -27.93 9.44 21.52
CA GLU A 60 -27.36 10.12 22.70
C GLU A 60 -26.46 11.28 22.28
N LEU A 61 -25.65 11.10 21.22
CA LEU A 61 -24.83 12.16 20.65
C LEU A 61 -25.69 13.34 20.18
N VAL A 62 -26.75 13.07 19.41
CA VAL A 62 -27.63 14.13 18.91
C VAL A 62 -28.43 14.77 20.05
N ASP A 63 -28.87 13.99 21.06
CA ASP A 63 -29.54 14.54 22.25
C ASP A 63 -28.61 15.49 23.02
N TYR A 64 -27.33 15.13 23.14
CA TYR A 64 -26.32 15.97 23.80
C TYR A 64 -26.06 17.27 23.05
N LEU A 65 -25.88 17.18 21.73
CA LEU A 65 -25.66 18.35 20.86
C LEU A 65 -26.91 19.25 20.80
N GLU A 66 -28.11 18.69 20.77
CA GLU A 66 -29.37 19.45 20.82
C GLU A 66 -29.49 20.24 22.12
N LYS A 67 -29.16 19.62 23.26
CA LYS A 67 -29.15 20.30 24.55
C LYS A 67 -28.14 21.44 24.56
N TRP A 68 -26.96 21.24 23.99
CA TRP A 68 -25.92 22.28 23.89
C TRP A 68 -26.35 23.46 23.00
N LEU A 69 -27.04 23.20 21.90
CA LEU A 69 -27.54 24.25 21.00
C LEU A 69 -28.76 25.00 21.55
N THR A 70 -29.49 24.41 22.51
CA THR A 70 -30.70 25.01 23.06
C THR A 70 -30.31 26.11 24.06
N PRO A 71 -30.71 27.38 23.85
CA PRO A 71 -30.40 28.45 24.77
C PRO A 71 -31.04 28.20 26.15
N GLU A 72 -30.28 28.39 27.23
CA GLU A 72 -30.85 28.35 28.58
C GLU A 72 -31.86 29.50 28.74
N PRO A 73 -33.01 29.27 29.38
CA PRO A 73 -33.95 30.35 29.65
C PRO A 73 -33.27 31.39 30.55
N GLU A 74 -33.25 32.66 30.11
CA GLU A 74 -32.75 33.77 30.92
C GLU A 74 -33.39 33.71 32.31
N LYS A 75 -32.57 33.60 33.36
CA LYS A 75 -33.03 33.84 34.73
C LYS A 75 -33.36 35.32 34.82
N THR A 76 -34.63 35.67 34.69
CA THR A 76 -35.13 36.99 35.05
C THR A 76 -34.84 37.24 36.52
N GLU A 77 -33.91 38.16 36.81
CA GLU A 77 -33.83 38.83 38.10
C GLU A 77 -35.14 39.59 38.32
N GLU A 78 -35.98 39.09 39.21
CA GLU A 78 -37.21 39.74 39.62
C GLU A 78 -36.85 40.96 40.49
N ALA A 79 -37.00 42.14 39.90
CA ALA A 79 -36.75 43.42 40.51
C ALA A 79 -37.75 43.71 41.66
N ALA A 80 -37.19 44.04 42.82
CA ALA A 80 -37.63 45.03 43.80
C ALA A 80 -39.15 45.25 43.99
N ALA A 81 -39.68 44.78 45.12
CA ALA A 81 -40.78 45.43 45.82
C ALA A 81 -40.30 45.84 47.23
N GLU A 82 -40.44 47.13 47.52
CA GLU A 82 -40.09 47.83 48.77
C GLU A 82 -41.02 47.48 49.96
N PRO A 83 -40.64 47.85 51.21
CA PRO A 83 -40.95 47.08 52.41
C PRO A 83 -42.13 47.61 53.24
N GLU A 84 -42.80 46.72 53.96
CA GLU A 84 -43.60 47.07 55.14
C GLU A 84 -42.86 46.68 56.44
N THR A 85 -42.79 47.65 57.34
CA THR A 85 -42.04 47.64 58.61
C THR A 85 -42.83 47.13 59.82
N LYS A 86 -42.07 46.67 60.84
CA LYS A 86 -42.35 46.45 62.29
C LYS A 86 -42.76 45.02 62.69
N ALA A 87 -42.22 44.40 63.74
CA ALA A 87 -41.38 44.84 64.85
C ALA A 87 -40.56 43.67 65.43
N GLU A 88 -39.55 44.08 66.20
CA GLU A 88 -38.50 43.38 66.94
C GLU A 88 -39.00 42.29 67.93
N ASP A 89 -38.23 41.22 68.08
CA ASP A 89 -37.59 40.90 69.37
C ASP A 89 -36.34 40.03 69.14
N ALA A 90 -35.33 40.25 69.99
CA ALA A 90 -33.99 39.70 69.93
C ALA A 90 -33.77 38.58 70.97
N THR A 91 -32.54 38.07 71.03
CA THR A 91 -31.95 37.04 71.92
C THR A 91 -32.05 35.60 71.41
N GLU A 92 -31.04 34.73 71.49
CA GLU A 92 -29.65 34.77 71.97
C GLU A 92 -28.96 33.49 71.44
N ASP A 93 -27.63 33.55 71.28
CA ASP A 93 -26.75 32.41 71.01
C ASP A 93 -26.92 31.24 72.00
N LYS A 94 -26.70 30.01 71.52
CA LYS A 94 -25.81 29.03 72.18
C LYS A 94 -25.58 27.75 71.35
N GLU A 95 -24.31 27.51 71.06
CA GLU A 95 -23.73 26.20 70.82
C GLU A 95 -24.06 25.21 71.96
N ALA A 96 -24.29 23.93 71.61
CA ALA A 96 -23.86 22.81 72.44
C ALA A 96 -23.81 21.50 71.64
N ILE A 97 -22.59 20.98 71.56
CA ILE A 97 -22.21 19.61 71.20
C ILE A 97 -22.61 18.64 72.33
N LYS A 98 -23.07 17.42 71.97
CA LYS A 98 -22.78 16.10 72.59
C LYS A 98 -23.58 15.03 71.82
N THR A 99 -22.95 14.14 71.04
CA THR A 99 -22.30 12.84 71.38
C THR A 99 -23.20 11.77 72.01
N GLU A 100 -22.83 10.53 71.70
CA GLU A 100 -23.33 9.20 72.14
C GLU A 100 -24.33 8.56 71.17
N GLU A 101 -24.19 7.30 70.72
CA GLU A 101 -23.18 6.27 70.96
C GLU A 101 -23.41 5.09 69.98
N GLU A 102 -22.30 4.39 69.73
CA GLU A 102 -22.07 2.99 69.31
C GLU A 102 -23.27 2.03 69.10
N ALA A 103 -23.41 1.38 67.93
CA ALA A 103 -22.71 0.18 67.42
C ALA A 103 -23.41 -1.16 67.83
N PRO A 104 -22.89 -2.35 67.45
CA PRO A 104 -22.99 -2.99 66.13
C PRO A 104 -23.50 -4.44 66.22
N LYS A 105 -23.68 -5.13 65.08
CA LYS A 105 -23.56 -6.61 65.03
C LYS A 105 -22.97 -7.12 63.70
N GLU A 106 -21.77 -7.68 63.81
CA GLU A 106 -21.21 -8.75 62.97
C GLU A 106 -22.00 -10.07 63.13
N ASN A 107 -21.92 -11.02 62.18
CA ASN A 107 -20.94 -12.14 62.23
C ASN A 107 -21.10 -13.21 61.12
N ALA A 108 -19.93 -13.75 60.71
CA ALA A 108 -19.55 -15.10 60.21
C ALA A 108 -20.14 -15.69 58.90
N GLU A 109 -19.32 -16.05 57.87
CA GLU A 109 -18.44 -17.26 57.68
C GLU A 109 -19.18 -18.62 57.75
N ALA A 110 -18.99 -19.67 56.94
CA ALA A 110 -18.21 -20.02 55.74
C ALA A 110 -18.79 -21.38 55.17
N PRO A 111 -18.04 -22.31 54.52
CA PRO A 111 -18.13 -22.70 53.09
C PRO A 111 -18.58 -24.16 52.83
N LYS A 112 -18.58 -24.63 51.56
CA LYS A 112 -18.43 -26.06 51.18
C LYS A 112 -18.08 -26.32 49.70
N GLU A 113 -17.08 -27.17 49.49
CA GLU A 113 -16.68 -27.88 48.25
C GLU A 113 -17.56 -29.14 48.00
N ASP A 114 -17.65 -29.62 46.75
CA ASP A 114 -17.03 -30.89 46.29
C ASP A 114 -17.59 -31.46 44.95
N ALA A 115 -16.67 -32.08 44.19
CA ALA A 115 -16.76 -33.30 43.36
C ALA A 115 -16.95 -33.30 41.81
N GLU A 116 -16.18 -34.22 41.21
CA GLU A 116 -15.82 -34.50 39.80
C GLU A 116 -16.79 -35.38 38.95
N ALA A 117 -16.77 -35.15 37.61
CA ALA A 117 -16.68 -36.06 36.42
C ALA A 117 -17.59 -37.33 36.22
N PRO A 118 -17.50 -38.10 35.10
CA PRO A 118 -17.81 -37.82 33.66
C PRO A 118 -18.66 -38.94 32.96
N LYS A 119 -18.96 -38.82 31.64
CA LYS A 119 -19.14 -39.88 30.58
C LYS A 119 -19.81 -39.28 29.31
N GLU A 120 -19.23 -39.29 28.10
CA GLU A 120 -18.94 -40.35 27.08
C GLU A 120 -20.15 -40.83 26.23
N ASP A 121 -19.98 -40.65 24.89
CA ASP A 121 -20.45 -41.39 23.69
C ASP A 121 -21.95 -41.75 23.51
N THR A 122 -22.57 -41.70 22.32
CA THR A 122 -22.19 -42.39 21.09
C THR A 122 -22.90 -41.85 19.81
N GLU A 123 -22.15 -41.98 18.71
CA GLU A 123 -22.51 -42.45 17.35
C GLU A 123 -23.52 -41.73 16.43
N ALA A 124 -22.97 -41.41 15.25
CA ALA A 124 -23.57 -41.23 13.94
C ALA A 124 -24.14 -42.59 13.40
N PRO A 125 -24.61 -42.80 12.14
CA PRO A 125 -24.18 -42.12 10.91
C PRO A 125 -25.24 -41.88 9.80
N LYS A 126 -24.82 -41.08 8.80
CA LYS A 126 -24.95 -41.26 7.32
C LYS A 126 -26.35 -41.50 6.72
N GLU A 127 -26.69 -41.11 5.49
CA GLU A 127 -25.96 -40.83 4.24
C GLU A 127 -26.97 -40.19 3.26
N ASP A 128 -26.46 -39.44 2.28
CA ASP A 128 -26.87 -39.37 0.85
C ASP A 128 -28.35 -39.20 0.44
N ALA A 129 -28.73 -38.56 -0.66
CA ALA A 129 -28.11 -37.74 -1.70
C ALA A 129 -29.27 -37.31 -2.63
N ALA A 130 -28.99 -36.34 -3.51
CA ALA A 130 -29.66 -36.08 -4.79
C ALA A 130 -31.12 -35.57 -4.74
N GLU A 131 -31.66 -34.87 -5.72
CA GLU A 131 -31.23 -33.98 -6.81
C GLU A 131 -32.55 -33.53 -7.47
N ALA A 132 -32.53 -32.38 -8.14
CA ALA A 132 -33.39 -32.03 -9.28
C ALA A 132 -34.89 -31.70 -9.08
N ALA A 133 -35.15 -30.40 -9.25
CA ALA A 133 -35.91 -29.80 -10.36
C ALA A 133 -37.45 -29.77 -10.35
N LYS A 134 -37.95 -28.52 -10.57
CA LYS A 134 -39.11 -28.09 -11.39
C LYS A 134 -40.49 -28.69 -11.04
N ALA A 135 -41.62 -28.04 -11.23
CA ALA A 135 -42.06 -26.69 -11.56
C ALA A 135 -43.58 -26.69 -11.26
N GLU A 136 -44.13 -25.51 -10.99
CA GLU A 136 -45.41 -24.99 -11.49
C GLU A 136 -46.69 -25.87 -11.46
N GLU A 137 -47.68 -25.48 -10.64
CA GLU A 137 -49.05 -25.09 -11.05
C GLU A 137 -49.99 -24.98 -9.84
N ALA A 138 -50.67 -23.82 -9.73
CA ALA A 138 -51.96 -23.68 -9.06
C ALA A 138 -53.08 -23.96 -10.10
N PRO A 139 -54.40 -23.82 -9.83
CA PRO A 139 -55.13 -23.59 -8.57
C PRO A 139 -56.38 -24.50 -8.41
N LYS A 140 -57.03 -24.48 -7.23
CA LYS A 140 -58.49 -24.22 -7.13
C LYS A 140 -59.01 -24.15 -5.69
N GLU A 141 -59.93 -23.22 -5.54
CA GLU A 141 -60.67 -22.77 -4.38
C GLU A 141 -61.63 -23.82 -3.81
N GLU A 142 -61.84 -23.78 -2.48
CA GLU A 142 -63.17 -23.98 -1.91
C GLU A 142 -63.32 -23.13 -0.62
N GLU A 143 -64.55 -22.70 -0.41
CA GLU A 143 -65.02 -21.47 0.23
C GLU A 143 -65.49 -21.70 1.68
N ALA A 144 -65.20 -20.80 2.63
CA ALA A 144 -66.09 -20.44 3.75
C ALA A 144 -65.47 -19.36 4.68
N ALA A 145 -66.05 -18.16 4.67
CA ALA A 145 -65.85 -17.08 5.66
C ALA A 145 -67.03 -17.09 6.69
N PRO A 146 -67.17 -16.15 7.68
CA PRO A 146 -66.24 -15.22 8.30
C PRO A 146 -66.34 -15.15 9.86
N LYS A 147 -65.24 -14.99 10.59
CA LYS A 147 -65.24 -14.48 11.98
C LYS A 147 -64.06 -13.53 12.25
N GLU A 148 -63.95 -12.47 11.47
CA GLU A 148 -63.09 -11.32 11.77
C GLU A 148 -63.80 -10.01 11.46
N LYS A 149 -64.77 -9.63 12.31
CA LYS A 149 -65.25 -8.24 12.44
C LYS A 149 -65.77 -8.02 13.85
N LYS A 150 -64.87 -8.06 14.84
CA LYS A 150 -65.13 -7.52 16.20
C LYS A 150 -63.90 -7.37 17.10
N LYS A 151 -62.68 -7.55 16.58
CA LYS A 151 -61.44 -7.34 17.33
C LYS A 151 -60.56 -6.18 16.82
N GLU A 152 -60.96 -5.52 15.73
CA GLU A 152 -60.26 -4.33 15.19
C GLU A 152 -60.79 -2.98 15.70
N GLU A 153 -61.97 -2.91 16.32
CA GLU A 153 -62.53 -1.62 16.75
C GLU A 153 -62.16 -1.21 18.20
N LYS A 154 -61.41 -2.03 18.95
CA LYS A 154 -60.96 -1.69 20.33
C LYS A 154 -59.45 -1.45 20.48
N LYS A 155 -58.71 -1.41 19.37
CA LYS A 155 -57.27 -1.08 19.35
C LYS A 155 -56.94 0.20 18.56
N LYS A 156 -57.97 1.01 18.24
CA LYS A 156 -57.85 2.33 17.59
C LYS A 156 -58.01 3.53 18.54
N GLU A 157 -58.11 3.29 19.84
CA GLU A 157 -58.08 4.36 20.87
C GLU A 157 -56.97 4.09 21.90
N LYS A 158 -55.70 4.10 21.46
CA LYS A 158 -54.56 4.48 22.31
C LYS A 158 -53.32 4.73 21.47
N LYS A 159 -52.92 6.02 21.45
CA LYS A 159 -51.70 6.61 20.89
C LYS A 159 -51.63 6.72 19.35
N GLU A 160 -52.47 7.59 18.79
CA GLU A 160 -51.91 8.56 17.84
C GLU A 160 -50.99 9.49 18.64
N LYS A 161 -49.70 9.13 18.75
CA LYS A 161 -48.68 10.12 19.07
C LYS A 161 -48.60 11.02 17.86
N LYS A 162 -49.06 12.26 17.99
CA LYS A 162 -48.69 13.37 17.10
C LYS A 162 -47.17 13.26 16.89
N VAL A 163 -46.72 12.92 15.68
CA VAL A 163 -45.30 13.00 15.33
C VAL A 163 -45.01 14.49 15.30
N GLU A 164 -44.52 14.98 16.43
CA GLU A 164 -44.08 16.36 16.58
C GLU A 164 -42.88 16.53 15.64
N GLU A 165 -42.94 17.52 14.75
CA GLU A 165 -41.83 17.81 13.85
C GLU A 165 -40.57 18.09 14.69
N PRO A 166 -39.41 17.56 14.28
CA PRO A 166 -38.18 17.72 15.05
C PRO A 166 -37.85 19.22 15.20
N SER A 167 -37.48 19.60 16.42
CA SER A 167 -36.99 20.95 16.73
C SER A 167 -35.90 21.38 15.75
N PRO A 168 -35.81 22.68 15.37
CA PRO A 168 -34.69 23.19 14.58
C PRO A 168 -33.32 22.83 15.19
N TYR A 169 -33.23 22.82 16.52
CA TYR A 169 -32.01 22.41 17.25
C TYR A 169 -31.70 20.92 17.06
N ARG A 170 -32.72 20.05 17.00
CA ARG A 170 -32.55 18.62 16.71
C ARG A 170 -32.00 18.38 15.31
N LEU A 171 -32.56 19.08 14.32
CA LEU A 171 -32.10 19.00 12.93
C LEU A 171 -30.64 19.45 12.83
N ARG A 172 -30.32 20.59 13.45
CA ARG A 172 -28.96 21.12 13.44
C ARG A 172 -27.97 20.22 14.20
N ALA A 173 -28.37 19.67 15.35
CA ALA A 173 -27.57 18.70 16.09
C ALA A 173 -27.23 17.46 15.24
N LYS A 174 -28.18 17.00 14.42
CA LYS A 174 -27.95 15.90 13.48
C LYS A 174 -26.95 16.29 12.38
N GLU A 175 -27.08 17.47 11.78
CA GLU A 175 -26.10 17.98 10.80
C GLU A 175 -24.69 18.06 11.38
N ILE A 176 -24.56 18.54 12.63
CA ILE A 176 -23.27 18.58 13.33
C ILE A 176 -22.75 17.16 13.57
N ALA A 177 -23.60 16.22 14.01
CA ALA A 177 -23.19 14.84 14.21
C ALA A 177 -22.68 14.17 12.92
N GLU A 178 -23.34 14.41 11.79
CA GLU A 178 -22.87 13.96 10.47
C GLU A 178 -21.50 14.59 10.15
N ALA A 179 -21.35 15.90 10.35
CA ALA A 179 -20.10 16.61 10.12
C ALA A 179 -18.94 16.13 11.01
N LEU A 180 -19.23 15.66 12.24
CA LEU A 180 -18.23 15.02 13.11
C LEU A 180 -17.72 13.69 12.54
N VAL A 181 -18.55 12.94 11.80
CA VAL A 181 -18.11 11.72 11.09
C VAL A 181 -17.30 12.08 9.85
N VAL A 182 -17.77 13.05 9.08
CA VAL A 182 -17.11 13.48 7.83
C VAL A 182 -15.74 14.11 8.10
N SER A 183 -15.58 14.82 9.22
CA SER A 183 -14.29 15.37 9.68
C SER A 183 -13.32 14.34 10.25
N GLY A 184 -13.76 13.10 10.49
CA GLY A 184 -12.95 12.08 11.13
C GLY A 184 -12.77 12.28 12.63
N PHE A 185 -13.60 13.10 13.29
CA PHE A 185 -13.62 13.19 14.75
C PHE A 185 -14.25 11.94 15.38
N LEU A 186 -15.29 11.41 14.74
CA LEU A 186 -15.94 10.15 15.07
C LEU A 186 -15.95 9.22 13.85
N THR A 187 -16.07 7.92 14.08
CA THR A 187 -16.39 6.97 13.03
C THR A 187 -17.45 5.98 13.52
N PRO A 188 -18.37 5.52 12.65
CA PRO A 188 -19.25 4.42 12.96
C PRO A 188 -18.47 3.17 13.39
N TYR A 189 -18.90 2.50 14.46
CA TYR A 189 -18.28 1.25 14.92
C TYR A 189 -18.39 0.13 13.87
N LYS A 190 -19.44 0.17 13.04
CA LYS A 190 -19.65 -0.75 11.91
C LYS A 190 -18.67 -0.53 10.77
N ASP A 191 -17.96 0.59 10.71
CA ASP A 191 -16.90 0.79 9.71
C ASP A 191 -15.77 -0.24 9.86
N ARG A 192 -15.73 -1.06 10.92
CA ARG A 192 -14.83 -2.23 10.98
C ARG A 192 -15.09 -3.29 9.89
N VAL A 193 -16.22 -3.24 9.17
CA VAL A 193 -16.61 -4.28 8.21
C VAL A 193 -15.85 -4.11 6.88
N LYS A 194 -15.13 -5.17 6.49
CA LYS A 194 -14.08 -5.24 5.46
C LYS A 194 -14.55 -5.14 3.99
N ASN A 195 -15.62 -4.41 3.70
CA ASN A 195 -16.13 -4.28 2.33
C ASN A 195 -15.72 -2.93 1.73
N PHE A 196 -14.60 -2.93 1.02
CA PHE A 196 -14.07 -1.76 0.30
C PHE A 196 -15.02 -1.21 -0.78
N LEU A 197 -15.88 -2.06 -1.33
CA LEU A 197 -16.86 -1.68 -2.37
C LEU A 197 -18.21 -1.21 -1.81
N ALA A 198 -18.32 -1.01 -0.49
CA ALA A 198 -19.56 -0.47 0.06
C ALA A 198 -19.70 1.01 -0.34
N GLU A 199 -20.83 1.34 -0.96
CA GLU A 199 -21.19 2.74 -1.19
C GLU A 199 -21.21 3.51 0.14
N ALA A 200 -20.86 4.79 0.08
CA ALA A 200 -21.04 5.66 1.23
C ALA A 200 -22.51 5.63 1.66
N PRO A 201 -22.80 5.47 2.96
CA PRO A 201 -24.17 5.51 3.42
C PRO A 201 -24.77 6.88 3.13
N LYS A 202 -26.08 6.93 2.86
CA LYS A 202 -26.80 8.20 2.65
C LYS A 202 -26.80 9.10 3.88
N GLU A 203 -26.65 8.49 5.06
CA GLU A 203 -26.66 9.11 6.37
C GLU A 203 -25.69 8.31 7.25
N TYR A 204 -24.74 8.96 7.92
CA TYR A 204 -23.80 8.28 8.80
C TYR A 204 -24.37 8.08 10.21
N VAL A 205 -25.27 8.96 10.67
CA VAL A 205 -25.72 9.04 12.07
C VAL A 205 -27.15 8.54 12.25
N THR A 206 -27.28 7.28 12.64
CA THR A 206 -28.57 6.69 13.04
C THR A 206 -28.66 6.49 14.56
N ASP A 207 -29.88 6.51 15.11
CA ASP A 207 -30.13 6.46 16.56
C ASP A 207 -29.43 5.29 17.28
N ASN A 208 -29.37 4.12 16.62
CA ASN A 208 -28.88 2.88 17.20
C ASN A 208 -27.41 2.59 16.90
N GLU A 209 -26.77 3.38 16.05
CA GLU A 209 -25.38 3.19 15.69
C GLU A 209 -24.45 3.66 16.82
N LEU A 210 -23.38 2.91 17.04
CA LEU A 210 -22.33 3.30 17.97
C LEU A 210 -21.26 4.06 17.21
N PHE A 211 -20.85 5.20 17.75
CA PHE A 211 -19.74 5.99 17.24
C PHE A 211 -18.56 5.87 18.18
N VAL A 212 -17.38 5.73 17.61
CA VAL A 212 -16.11 5.71 18.34
C VAL A 212 -15.28 6.92 17.92
N PRO A 213 -14.60 7.58 18.87
CA PRO A 213 -13.70 8.66 18.56
C PRO A 213 -12.43 8.14 17.87
N ILE A 214 -11.87 8.99 17.03
CA ILE A 214 -10.57 8.78 16.36
C ILE A 214 -9.45 9.58 17.04
N PRO A 215 -9.65 10.85 17.48
CA PRO A 215 -8.58 11.64 18.05
C PRO A 215 -8.03 11.05 19.36
N GLU A 216 -6.71 11.10 19.50
CA GLU A 216 -5.99 10.66 20.72
C GLU A 216 -6.45 11.42 21.97
N ALA A 217 -6.90 12.68 21.81
CA ALA A 217 -7.43 13.52 22.89
C ALA A 217 -8.59 12.85 23.64
N ILE A 218 -9.34 11.97 22.97
CA ILE A 218 -10.46 11.24 23.53
C ILE A 218 -10.10 9.78 23.85
N THR A 219 -9.40 9.09 22.94
CA THR A 219 -9.27 7.62 22.99
C THR A 219 -8.15 7.10 23.90
N GLU A 220 -7.17 7.93 24.28
CA GLU A 220 -5.90 7.47 24.90
C GLU A 220 -5.10 6.46 24.04
N SER A 221 -5.61 6.08 22.87
CA SER A 221 -5.00 5.12 21.96
C SER A 221 -3.87 5.77 21.19
N LYS A 222 -2.77 5.05 21.02
CA LYS A 222 -1.65 5.41 20.13
C LYS A 222 -1.68 4.63 18.82
N GLU A 223 -2.82 3.99 18.52
CA GLU A 223 -2.99 3.21 17.31
C GLU A 223 -3.02 4.13 16.07
N THR A 224 -2.19 3.82 15.08
CA THR A 224 -2.23 4.51 13.79
C THR A 224 -3.48 4.09 13.03
N THR A 225 -4.33 5.06 12.72
CA THR A 225 -5.56 4.88 11.94
C THR A 225 -5.37 5.41 10.52
N VAL A 226 -6.21 5.00 9.56
CA VAL A 226 -6.21 5.61 8.22
C VAL A 226 -6.44 7.13 8.31
N TRP A 227 -7.32 7.58 9.22
CA TRP A 227 -7.56 9.01 9.50
C TRP A 227 -6.31 9.76 9.96
N SER A 228 -5.41 9.13 10.70
CA SER A 228 -4.20 9.78 11.21
C SER A 228 -3.10 9.99 10.15
N VAL A 229 -3.21 9.33 9.00
CA VAL A 229 -2.17 9.34 7.94
C VAL A 229 -2.66 9.97 6.63
N VAL A 230 -3.81 10.65 6.66
CA VAL A 230 -4.35 11.34 5.48
C VAL A 230 -3.55 12.56 5.06
N ASP A 231 -2.98 13.28 6.02
CA ASP A 231 -2.22 14.50 5.77
C ASP A 231 -0.84 14.14 5.21
N GLY A 232 -0.55 14.59 3.98
CA GLY A 232 0.66 14.24 3.22
C GLY A 232 0.59 12.92 2.46
N ALA A 233 -0.55 12.23 2.44
CA ALA A 233 -0.73 11.05 1.60
C ALA A 233 -0.71 11.44 0.11
N ILE A 234 0.13 10.76 -0.67
CA ILE A 234 0.22 10.94 -2.13
C ILE A 234 -0.28 9.70 -2.90
N TYR A 235 -0.61 8.63 -2.17
CA TYR A 235 -1.23 7.42 -2.70
C TYR A 235 -2.04 6.75 -1.60
N ALA A 236 -3.24 6.30 -1.93
CA ALA A 236 -4.05 5.49 -1.05
C ALA A 236 -4.96 4.56 -1.84
N SER A 237 -4.73 3.25 -1.82
CA SER A 237 -5.53 2.30 -2.59
C SER A 237 -5.46 0.88 -2.04
N GLN A 238 -6.45 0.06 -2.40
CA GLN A 238 -6.44 -1.37 -2.10
C GLN A 238 -5.64 -2.12 -3.16
N LEU A 239 -4.69 -2.93 -2.71
CA LEU A 239 -3.82 -3.77 -3.52
C LEU A 239 -3.95 -5.23 -3.09
N LYS A 240 -3.86 -6.14 -4.06
CA LYS A 240 -3.74 -7.57 -3.73
C LYS A 240 -2.34 -7.84 -3.21
N ARG A 241 -2.24 -8.52 -2.07
CA ARG A 241 -0.98 -8.87 -1.42
C ARG A 241 -0.80 -10.39 -1.39
N LYS A 242 0.33 -10.90 -1.87
CA LYS A 242 0.69 -12.32 -1.69
C LYS A 242 1.26 -12.52 -0.28
N ALA A 243 0.68 -13.43 0.50
CA ALA A 243 1.11 -13.66 1.88
C ALA A 243 2.53 -14.26 1.97
N GLY A 244 3.30 -13.90 3.01
CA GLY A 244 4.60 -14.49 3.37
C GLY A 244 4.49 -15.90 3.96
N VAL A 245 5.48 -16.36 4.75
CA VAL A 245 5.71 -17.76 5.21
C VAL A 245 4.50 -18.48 5.87
N PHE A 246 3.40 -17.79 6.16
CA PHE A 246 2.12 -18.36 6.63
C PHE A 246 1.03 -18.47 5.52
N SER A 247 1.43 -18.48 4.24
CA SER A 247 0.55 -18.33 3.06
C SER A 247 -0.28 -19.54 2.66
N ALA A 248 0.01 -20.74 3.17
CA ALA A 248 -0.65 -21.98 2.74
C ALA A 248 -2.18 -21.99 2.95
N PHE A 249 -2.74 -21.05 3.72
CA PHE A 249 -4.16 -21.03 4.07
C PHE A 249 -4.97 -19.82 3.58
N THR A 250 -4.36 -18.76 3.02
CA THR A 250 -5.07 -17.47 2.88
C THR A 250 -5.24 -16.90 1.48
N GLN A 251 -4.70 -17.53 0.42
CA GLN A 251 -4.81 -17.05 -0.97
C GLN A 251 -4.72 -15.51 -1.10
N GLY A 252 -3.74 -14.88 -0.44
CA GLY A 252 -3.49 -13.44 -0.47
C GLY A 252 -4.63 -12.58 0.08
N LYS A 253 -4.44 -11.96 1.25
CA LYS A 253 -5.40 -10.96 1.76
C LYS A 253 -5.15 -9.64 1.06
N ASP A 254 -6.20 -8.99 0.57
CA ASP A 254 -6.10 -7.61 0.12
C ASP A 254 -5.60 -6.71 1.26
N VAL A 255 -4.86 -5.67 0.89
CA VAL A 255 -4.32 -4.68 1.82
C VAL A 255 -4.60 -3.29 1.29
N TYR A 256 -4.87 -2.36 2.18
CA TYR A 256 -4.99 -0.95 1.86
C TYR A 256 -3.66 -0.26 2.15
N VAL A 257 -3.03 0.29 1.13
CA VAL A 257 -1.70 0.91 1.21
C VAL A 257 -1.83 2.42 1.15
N VAL A 258 -1.18 3.12 2.06
CA VAL A 258 -1.04 4.58 2.04
C VAL A 258 0.44 4.93 1.96
N ALA A 259 0.87 5.67 0.94
CA ALA A 259 2.22 6.22 0.86
C ALA A 259 2.17 7.71 1.17
N ASN A 260 2.97 8.16 2.14
CA ASN A 260 2.85 9.50 2.72
C ASN A 260 4.19 10.24 2.69
N GLU A 261 4.21 11.35 1.95
CA GLU A 261 5.39 12.19 1.74
C GLU A 261 5.72 13.04 2.97
N LYS A 262 4.73 13.42 3.76
CA LYS A 262 4.94 14.22 4.97
C LYS A 262 5.63 13.41 6.07
N THR A 263 5.24 12.14 6.23
CA THR A 263 5.83 11.25 7.23
C THR A 263 7.00 10.42 6.71
N ASN A 264 7.25 10.41 5.40
CA ASN A 264 8.22 9.55 4.72
C ASN A 264 8.00 8.05 5.03
N LYS A 265 6.74 7.61 5.05
CA LYS A 265 6.35 6.24 5.40
C LYS A 265 5.40 5.61 4.39
N VAL A 266 5.44 4.28 4.36
CA VAL A 266 4.42 3.45 3.71
C VAL A 266 3.66 2.68 4.78
N TYR A 267 2.34 2.89 4.81
CA TYR A 267 1.43 2.28 5.78
C TYR A 267 0.59 1.20 5.12
N PHE A 268 0.33 0.12 5.86
CA PHE A 268 -0.51 -0.98 5.44
C PHE A 268 -1.67 -1.12 6.41
N PHE A 269 -2.87 -1.23 5.88
CA PHE A 269 -4.11 -1.36 6.65
C PHE A 269 -4.94 -2.51 6.13
N GLU A 270 -5.82 -3.06 6.98
CA GLU A 270 -6.76 -4.10 6.53
C GLU A 270 -7.90 -3.56 5.65
N SER A 271 -8.14 -2.25 5.68
CA SER A 271 -9.19 -1.58 4.89
C SER A 271 -8.96 -0.07 4.87
N ASP A 272 -9.74 0.61 4.03
CA ASP A 272 -9.78 2.07 3.86
C ASP A 272 -10.39 2.86 5.03
N VAL A 273 -10.81 2.16 6.09
CA VAL A 273 -11.42 2.71 7.32
C VAL A 273 -10.80 2.07 8.57
N ALA A 274 -9.66 1.39 8.41
CA ALA A 274 -9.00 0.70 9.50
C ALA A 274 -8.56 1.68 10.60
N ARG A 275 -8.73 1.23 11.84
CA ARG A 275 -8.28 1.95 13.04
C ARG A 275 -6.94 1.44 13.58
N ASN A 276 -6.33 0.52 12.85
CA ASN A 276 -5.06 -0.08 13.20
C ASN A 276 -4.24 -0.34 11.95
N ALA A 277 -3.00 0.14 11.94
CA ALA A 277 -2.01 -0.24 10.95
C ALA A 277 -1.63 -1.71 11.14
N LEU A 278 -1.55 -2.45 10.03
CA LEU A 278 -0.95 -3.77 9.96
C LEU A 278 0.57 -3.69 9.98
N ALA A 279 1.13 -2.66 9.35
CA ALA A 279 2.55 -2.36 9.30
C ALA A 279 2.78 -0.90 8.93
N GLU A 280 3.92 -0.37 9.36
CA GLU A 280 4.43 0.94 9.02
C GLU A 280 5.91 0.79 8.69
N TYR A 281 6.32 1.23 7.50
CA TYR A 281 7.72 1.15 7.08
C TYR A 281 8.27 2.55 6.81
N GLU A 282 9.43 2.86 7.41
CA GLU A 282 10.22 4.04 7.07
C GLU A 282 10.70 3.91 5.63
N ALA A 283 10.38 4.87 4.76
CA ALA A 283 10.60 4.74 3.33
C ALA A 283 12.08 4.51 2.97
N ALA A 284 12.99 5.19 3.67
CA ALA A 284 14.43 5.05 3.49
C ALA A 284 14.96 3.62 3.75
N GLU A 285 14.23 2.79 4.50
CA GLU A 285 14.58 1.40 4.82
C GLU A 285 13.87 0.38 3.92
N VAL A 286 13.10 0.86 2.93
CA VAL A 286 12.37 0.02 1.99
C VAL A 286 13.05 0.05 0.63
N ILE A 287 13.17 -1.12 0.02
CA ILE A 287 13.63 -1.28 -1.36
C ILE A 287 12.46 -1.80 -2.19
N ALA A 288 11.99 -1.00 -3.14
CA ALA A 288 11.05 -1.40 -4.17
C ALA A 288 11.76 -2.11 -5.33
N GLN A 289 11.13 -3.16 -5.83
CA GLN A 289 11.59 -3.96 -6.96
C GLN A 289 10.38 -4.33 -7.81
N PHE A 290 10.49 -4.35 -9.13
CA PHE A 290 9.46 -5.01 -9.94
C PHE A 290 9.52 -6.52 -9.72
N ASP A 291 8.37 -7.17 -9.61
CA ASP A 291 8.26 -8.62 -9.46
C ASP A 291 7.23 -9.14 -10.47
N ASN A 292 7.72 -9.57 -11.63
CA ASN A 292 6.86 -10.16 -12.66
C ASN A 292 6.73 -11.68 -12.51
N ALA A 293 7.49 -12.28 -11.58
CA ALA A 293 7.49 -13.72 -11.33
C ALA A 293 6.22 -14.17 -10.59
N HIS A 294 5.70 -13.33 -9.69
CA HIS A 294 4.52 -13.64 -8.89
C HIS A 294 3.25 -12.98 -9.41
N PHE A 295 3.36 -11.78 -9.96
CA PHE A 295 2.25 -11.06 -10.59
C PHE A 295 2.76 -10.41 -11.86
N GLN A 296 2.01 -10.48 -12.97
CA GLN A 296 2.44 -9.86 -14.25
C GLN A 296 2.88 -8.39 -14.09
N PHE A 297 2.26 -7.66 -13.15
CA PHE A 297 2.57 -6.28 -12.80
C PHE A 297 2.77 -6.14 -11.28
N GLY A 298 3.66 -6.95 -10.72
CA GLY A 298 3.95 -6.97 -9.29
C GLY A 298 5.01 -5.97 -8.84
N VAL A 299 4.88 -5.48 -7.62
CA VAL A 299 5.91 -4.71 -6.93
C VAL A 299 6.25 -5.44 -5.63
N LYS A 300 7.53 -5.75 -5.44
CA LYS A 300 8.09 -6.29 -4.21
C LYS A 300 8.69 -5.14 -3.40
N LEU A 301 8.22 -4.97 -2.17
CA LEU A 301 8.81 -4.06 -1.20
C LEU A 301 9.60 -4.89 -0.21
N VAL A 302 10.92 -4.74 -0.19
CA VAL A 302 11.81 -5.42 0.75
C VAL A 302 12.12 -4.49 1.89
N HIS A 303 12.03 -4.99 3.12
CA HIS A 303 12.35 -4.25 4.33
C HIS A 303 13.20 -5.14 5.24
N GLY A 304 14.40 -4.69 5.61
CA GLY A 304 15.39 -5.53 6.28
C GLY A 304 15.83 -6.75 5.45
N GLU A 305 16.38 -7.77 6.11
CA GLU A 305 17.00 -8.92 5.40
C GLU A 305 15.99 -9.96 4.88
N LYS A 306 14.81 -10.08 5.51
CA LYS A 306 13.88 -11.21 5.27
C LYS A 306 12.41 -10.82 5.14
N LEU A 307 12.04 -9.57 5.39
CA LEU A 307 10.64 -9.14 5.28
C LEU A 307 10.42 -8.54 3.90
N PHE A 308 9.32 -8.93 3.27
CA PHE A 308 8.89 -8.34 2.02
C PHE A 308 7.38 -8.36 1.86
N GLU A 309 6.88 -7.41 1.07
CA GLU A 309 5.51 -7.36 0.59
C GLU A 309 5.48 -7.55 -0.92
N LEU A 310 4.66 -8.48 -1.41
CA LEU A 310 4.40 -8.63 -2.85
C LEU A 310 3.01 -8.08 -3.16
N LEU A 311 2.97 -7.00 -3.94
CA LEU A 311 1.76 -6.24 -4.26
C LEU A 311 1.47 -6.34 -5.76
N ASN A 312 0.20 -6.52 -6.14
CA ASN A 312 -0.21 -6.56 -7.54
C ASN A 312 -0.91 -5.26 -7.95
N LEU A 313 -0.41 -4.61 -9.00
CA LEU A 313 -0.94 -3.33 -9.50
C LEU A 313 -1.87 -3.50 -10.72
N VAL A 314 -2.14 -4.73 -11.17
CA VAL A 314 -3.10 -5.11 -12.23
C VAL A 314 -2.75 -4.64 -13.64
N THR A 315 -2.20 -3.44 -13.80
CA THR A 315 -1.73 -2.88 -15.08
C THR A 315 -0.29 -2.43 -14.97
N LYS A 316 0.37 -2.29 -16.12
CA LYS A 316 1.74 -1.79 -16.18
C LYS A 316 1.80 -0.33 -15.75
N GLU A 317 0.84 0.47 -16.21
CA GLU A 317 0.75 1.90 -15.92
C GLU A 317 0.60 2.14 -14.41
N ASP A 318 -0.23 1.34 -13.74
CA ASP A 318 -0.40 1.41 -12.27
C ASP A 318 0.86 0.92 -11.54
N GLN A 319 1.55 -0.09 -12.05
CA GLN A 319 2.84 -0.58 -11.50
C GLN A 319 3.90 0.51 -11.51
N GLU A 320 4.07 1.19 -12.65
CA GLU A 320 5.03 2.27 -12.81
C GLU A 320 4.63 3.51 -12.00
N ALA A 321 3.34 3.88 -12.01
CA ALA A 321 2.84 4.99 -11.21
C ALA A 321 3.06 4.75 -9.71
N PHE A 322 2.81 3.53 -9.24
CA PHE A 322 3.03 3.16 -7.84
C PHE A 322 4.51 3.19 -7.46
N VAL A 323 5.41 2.68 -8.31
CA VAL A 323 6.85 2.78 -8.03
C VAL A 323 7.32 4.25 -7.99
N ASN A 324 6.82 5.10 -8.90
CA ASN A 324 7.13 6.54 -8.86
C ASN A 324 6.63 7.21 -7.57
N VAL A 325 5.43 6.85 -7.09
CA VAL A 325 4.92 7.27 -5.79
C VAL A 325 5.89 6.88 -4.67
N LEU A 326 6.32 5.62 -4.64
CA LEU A 326 7.21 5.11 -3.59
C LEU A 326 8.54 5.88 -3.58
N LEU A 327 9.12 6.14 -4.75
CA LEU A 327 10.33 6.93 -4.89
C LEU A 327 10.17 8.36 -4.36
N ASN A 328 9.02 9.00 -4.62
CA ASN A 328 8.72 10.34 -4.10
C ASN A 328 8.63 10.37 -2.57
N VAL A 329 8.15 9.28 -1.95
CA VAL A 329 8.10 9.13 -0.49
C VAL A 329 9.48 8.77 0.10
N GLY A 330 10.49 8.49 -0.74
CA GLY A 330 11.86 8.18 -0.30
C GLY A 330 12.20 6.69 -0.26
N VAL A 331 11.34 5.83 -0.82
CA VAL A 331 11.65 4.40 -1.00
C VAL A 331 12.76 4.26 -2.03
N GLN A 332 13.73 3.40 -1.73
CA GLN A 332 14.80 3.09 -2.67
C GLN A 332 14.30 2.13 -3.75
N TYR A 333 14.81 2.23 -4.96
CA TYR A 333 14.50 1.27 -6.00
C TYR A 333 15.74 0.49 -6.41
N ARG A 334 15.63 -0.84 -6.43
CA ARG A 334 16.69 -1.74 -6.90
C ARG A 334 16.09 -2.79 -7.81
N GLU A 335 16.67 -2.98 -8.98
CA GLU A 335 16.37 -4.15 -9.81
C GLU A 335 17.16 -5.34 -9.27
N VAL A 336 16.51 -6.49 -9.13
CA VAL A 336 17.15 -7.72 -8.63
C VAL A 336 17.07 -8.78 -9.71
N TYR A 337 17.56 -8.48 -10.92
CA TYR A 337 17.57 -9.44 -12.02
C TYR A 337 18.77 -9.18 -12.93
N ASN A 338 19.42 -10.27 -13.36
CA ASN A 338 20.71 -10.29 -14.04
C ASN A 338 21.89 -9.75 -13.22
N LEU A 339 22.05 -10.21 -11.96
CA LEU A 339 23.26 -9.97 -11.16
C LEU A 339 24.55 -10.24 -11.95
N ALA A 340 24.57 -11.32 -12.74
CA ALA A 340 25.72 -11.64 -13.61
C ALA A 340 26.04 -10.52 -14.62
N ALA A 341 25.03 -9.79 -15.12
CA ALA A 341 25.26 -8.63 -15.98
C ALA A 341 25.65 -7.38 -15.19
N GLU A 342 25.20 -7.22 -13.94
CA GLU A 342 25.67 -6.12 -13.06
C GLU A 342 27.16 -6.27 -12.70
N GLU A 343 27.60 -7.52 -12.51
CA GLU A 343 28.99 -7.89 -12.19
C GLU A 343 29.92 -7.85 -13.42
N ALA A 344 29.39 -7.68 -14.63
CA ALA A 344 30.21 -7.51 -15.82
C ALA A 344 31.20 -6.36 -15.61
N LYS A 345 32.45 -6.54 -16.03
CA LYS A 345 33.49 -5.50 -15.87
C LYS A 345 33.51 -4.52 -17.03
N SER A 346 33.00 -4.94 -18.18
CA SER A 346 32.95 -4.14 -19.40
C SER A 346 31.64 -4.40 -20.16
N PHE A 347 31.18 -3.38 -20.88
CA PHE A 347 30.10 -3.50 -21.86
C PHE A 347 30.35 -4.63 -22.87
N TYR A 348 31.62 -4.92 -23.20
CA TYR A 348 31.98 -5.93 -24.20
C TYR A 348 31.73 -7.38 -23.76
N GLU A 349 31.58 -7.64 -22.46
CA GLU A 349 31.22 -8.98 -21.94
C GLU A 349 29.75 -9.33 -22.19
N LEU A 350 28.95 -8.35 -22.62
CA LEU A 350 27.51 -8.50 -22.78
C LEU A 350 27.14 -8.98 -24.19
N LYS A 351 25.93 -9.52 -24.29
CA LYS A 351 25.33 -9.94 -25.55
C LYS A 351 23.86 -9.53 -25.59
N ASP A 352 23.34 -9.38 -26.79
CA ASP A 352 21.92 -9.12 -27.04
C ASP A 352 21.49 -9.71 -28.39
N PHE A 353 20.26 -9.49 -28.82
CA PHE A 353 19.71 -10.03 -30.06
C PHE A 353 19.32 -8.91 -31.03
N ASP A 354 19.73 -9.05 -32.29
CA ASP A 354 19.34 -8.12 -33.35
C ASP A 354 17.86 -8.28 -33.76
N MET A 355 17.39 -7.44 -34.69
CA MET A 355 16.02 -7.51 -35.21
C MET A 355 15.65 -8.87 -35.86
N GLU A 356 16.64 -9.62 -36.32
CA GLU A 356 16.49 -10.98 -36.89
C GLU A 356 16.57 -12.08 -35.81
N LYS A 357 16.65 -11.69 -34.53
CA LYS A 357 16.80 -12.57 -33.35
C LYS A 357 18.10 -13.36 -33.35
N LYS A 358 19.15 -12.84 -34.00
CA LYS A 358 20.48 -13.41 -33.94
C LYS A 358 21.24 -12.79 -32.79
N GLU A 359 21.93 -13.63 -32.01
CA GLU A 359 22.79 -13.17 -30.92
C GLU A 359 23.97 -12.35 -31.47
N VAL A 360 24.18 -11.17 -30.91
CA VAL A 360 25.26 -10.23 -31.22
C VAL A 360 26.05 -9.97 -29.94
N SER A 361 27.36 -10.24 -29.98
CA SER A 361 28.28 -9.87 -28.91
C SER A 361 28.55 -8.37 -28.93
N MET A 362 28.51 -7.72 -27.77
CA MET A 362 28.87 -6.29 -27.66
C MET A 362 30.35 -6.05 -27.93
N GLU A 363 31.20 -7.07 -27.82
CA GLU A 363 32.61 -7.07 -28.25
C GLU A 363 32.78 -6.67 -29.74
N THR A 364 31.75 -6.85 -30.57
CA THR A 364 31.72 -6.36 -31.97
C THR A 364 31.98 -4.85 -32.06
N TYR A 365 31.74 -4.12 -30.97
CA TYR A 365 31.92 -2.68 -30.87
C TYR A 365 33.18 -2.28 -30.10
N ASN A 366 34.14 -3.20 -29.91
CA ASN A 366 35.43 -2.92 -29.27
C ASN A 366 36.16 -1.75 -29.97
N GLY A 367 36.68 -0.81 -29.17
CA GLY A 367 37.42 0.37 -29.64
C GLY A 367 36.53 1.51 -30.16
N LYS A 368 35.20 1.33 -30.17
CA LYS A 368 34.23 2.35 -30.58
C LYS A 368 33.66 3.09 -29.37
N VAL A 369 33.29 4.35 -29.57
CA VAL A 369 32.40 5.06 -28.66
C VAL A 369 30.98 4.62 -28.96
N VAL A 370 30.26 4.09 -27.97
CA VAL A 370 28.93 3.48 -28.19
C VAL A 370 27.86 4.28 -27.46
N LEU A 371 26.85 4.74 -28.20
CA LEU A 371 25.66 5.38 -27.66
C LEU A 371 24.49 4.38 -27.67
N VAL A 372 24.11 3.89 -26.49
CA VAL A 372 22.98 2.98 -26.29
C VAL A 372 21.72 3.78 -26.00
N VAL A 373 20.63 3.54 -26.75
CA VAL A 373 19.39 4.31 -26.64
C VAL A 373 18.17 3.39 -26.61
N ASN A 374 17.29 3.53 -25.61
CA ASN A 374 15.96 2.90 -25.70
C ASN A 374 15.05 3.77 -26.56
N VAL A 375 14.47 3.23 -27.62
CA VAL A 375 13.74 4.02 -28.63
C VAL A 375 12.26 3.67 -28.70
N SER A 376 11.49 4.61 -29.26
CA SER A 376 10.10 4.36 -29.61
C SER A 376 9.63 5.16 -30.85
N SER A 377 8.62 4.65 -31.54
CA SER A 377 7.96 5.13 -32.73
C SER A 377 6.78 6.06 -32.43
N LYS A 378 6.01 5.82 -31.36
CA LYS A 378 4.80 6.64 -31.04
C LYS A 378 5.00 7.60 -29.87
N CYS A 379 6.25 7.97 -29.59
CA CYS A 379 6.59 8.91 -28.52
C CYS A 379 6.65 10.35 -29.06
N GLY A 380 6.24 11.33 -28.25
CA GLY A 380 6.33 12.75 -28.62
C GLY A 380 7.77 13.26 -28.81
N LEU A 381 8.78 12.51 -28.34
CA LEU A 381 10.19 12.82 -28.49
C LEU A 381 10.81 12.23 -29.78
N THR A 382 10.11 11.31 -30.44
CA THR A 382 10.54 10.62 -31.66
C THR A 382 10.91 11.58 -32.79
N PRO A 383 10.11 12.62 -33.11
CA PRO A 383 10.38 13.51 -34.24
C PRO A 383 11.66 14.33 -34.11
N THR A 384 12.18 14.51 -32.89
CA THR A 384 13.44 15.23 -32.65
C THR A 384 14.61 14.26 -32.45
N ASN A 385 14.39 13.16 -31.72
CA ASN A 385 15.47 12.26 -31.36
C ASN A 385 16.05 11.49 -32.56
N TYR A 386 15.21 10.91 -33.43
CA TYR A 386 15.74 10.15 -34.56
C TYR A 386 16.57 11.01 -35.53
N PRO A 387 16.11 12.21 -35.96
CA PRO A 387 16.93 13.07 -36.81
C PRO A 387 18.26 13.46 -36.19
N GLU A 388 18.27 13.85 -34.90
CA GLU A 388 19.50 14.26 -34.24
C GLU A 388 20.49 13.09 -34.00
N LEU A 389 19.98 11.90 -33.65
CA LEU A 389 20.81 10.69 -33.56
C LEU A 389 21.42 10.33 -34.92
N GLN A 390 20.63 10.37 -36.00
CA GLN A 390 21.12 10.10 -37.35
C GLN A 390 22.16 11.15 -37.78
N GLN A 391 21.96 12.43 -37.44
CA GLN A 391 22.92 13.49 -37.72
C GLN A 391 24.27 13.24 -37.02
N LEU A 392 24.26 12.86 -35.74
CA LEU A 392 25.47 12.49 -35.02
C LEU A 392 26.15 11.28 -35.66
N TYR A 393 25.36 10.25 -36.01
CA TYR A 393 25.88 9.03 -36.59
C TYR A 393 26.54 9.27 -37.96
N GLU A 394 25.90 10.02 -38.86
CA GLU A 394 26.50 10.39 -40.15
C GLU A 394 27.81 11.16 -39.98
N LYS A 395 27.89 12.02 -38.97
CA LYS A 395 29.05 12.86 -38.72
C LYS A 395 30.25 12.07 -38.17
N TYR A 396 30.02 11.11 -37.28
CA TYR A 396 31.08 10.51 -36.47
C TYR A 396 31.25 9.00 -36.61
N LYS A 397 30.40 8.29 -37.37
CA LYS A 397 30.55 6.83 -37.53
C LYS A 397 31.92 6.42 -38.06
N ASP A 398 32.47 7.20 -39.00
CA ASP A 398 33.78 6.93 -39.61
C ASP A 398 34.94 7.27 -38.66
N GLU A 399 34.68 8.05 -37.61
CA GLU A 399 35.63 8.36 -36.53
C GLU A 399 35.55 7.36 -35.35
N GLY A 400 34.59 6.43 -35.40
CA GLY A 400 34.42 5.36 -34.42
C GLY A 400 33.22 5.50 -33.49
N LEU A 401 32.22 6.32 -33.82
CA LEU A 401 30.93 6.34 -33.11
C LEU A 401 30.03 5.18 -33.60
N GLU A 402 29.37 4.50 -32.68
CA GLU A 402 28.27 3.58 -32.96
C GLU A 402 27.03 3.98 -32.15
N ILE A 403 25.85 3.90 -32.75
CA ILE A 403 24.58 4.10 -32.04
C ILE A 403 23.79 2.79 -32.04
N LEU A 404 23.40 2.29 -30.87
CA LEU A 404 22.64 1.06 -30.75
C LEU A 404 21.22 1.37 -30.26
N ALA A 405 20.24 1.13 -31.12
CA ALA A 405 18.84 1.41 -30.82
C ALA A 405 18.11 0.16 -30.30
N PHE A 406 17.48 0.29 -29.14
CA PHE A 406 16.75 -0.78 -28.45
C PHE A 406 15.26 -0.40 -28.33
N PRO A 407 14.39 -0.85 -29.25
CA PRO A 407 12.95 -0.61 -29.14
C PRO A 407 12.38 -1.20 -27.87
N CYS A 408 11.51 -0.43 -27.20
CA CYS A 408 10.96 -0.83 -25.91
C CYS A 408 9.52 -0.36 -25.76
N ASN A 409 8.60 -1.30 -25.50
CA ASN A 409 7.18 -0.99 -25.35
C ASN A 409 6.76 -0.69 -23.89
N GLN A 410 7.72 -0.56 -22.98
CA GLN A 410 7.39 -0.39 -21.57
C GLN A 410 6.78 0.98 -21.28
N PHE A 411 7.11 2.01 -22.06
CA PHE A 411 6.72 3.38 -21.75
C PHE A 411 5.44 3.79 -22.49
N ALA A 412 4.31 3.75 -21.78
CA ALA A 412 2.97 4.10 -22.27
C ALA A 412 2.54 3.36 -23.55
N GLY A 413 3.02 2.13 -23.75
CA GLY A 413 2.65 1.32 -24.91
C GLY A 413 3.02 1.95 -26.27
N GLN A 414 4.06 2.78 -26.30
CA GLN A 414 4.41 3.57 -27.49
C GLN A 414 5.21 2.80 -28.55
N GLU A 415 5.59 1.54 -28.29
CA GLU A 415 6.22 0.61 -29.25
C GLU A 415 5.41 -0.68 -29.51
N PRO A 416 4.14 -0.55 -29.93
CA PRO A 416 3.27 -1.72 -30.04
C PRO A 416 3.64 -2.62 -31.22
N GLY A 417 4.28 -2.08 -32.27
CA GLY A 417 4.48 -2.78 -33.55
C GLY A 417 5.46 -3.94 -33.52
N THR A 418 5.40 -4.80 -34.53
CA THR A 418 6.37 -5.90 -34.75
C THR A 418 7.74 -5.36 -35.19
N HIS A 419 8.76 -6.22 -35.25
CA HIS A 419 10.09 -5.80 -35.72
C HIS A 419 10.02 -5.20 -37.14
N GLU A 420 9.22 -5.80 -38.02
CA GLU A 420 9.01 -5.33 -39.40
C GLU A 420 8.33 -3.96 -39.44
N GLU A 421 7.30 -3.76 -38.62
CA GLU A 421 6.58 -2.48 -38.53
C GLU A 421 7.46 -1.36 -37.96
N ILE A 422 8.31 -1.69 -36.98
CA ILE A 422 9.28 -0.76 -36.41
C ILE A 422 10.30 -0.35 -37.48
N MET A 423 10.88 -1.33 -38.18
CA MET A 423 11.85 -1.06 -39.23
C MET A 423 11.24 -0.28 -40.41
N GLU A 424 9.97 -0.54 -40.76
CA GLU A 424 9.27 0.25 -41.76
C GLU A 424 9.03 1.69 -41.29
N PHE A 425 8.60 1.87 -40.03
CA PHE A 425 8.37 3.18 -39.46
C PHE A 425 9.64 4.05 -39.48
N VAL A 426 10.79 3.51 -39.09
CA VAL A 426 12.01 4.32 -38.94
C VAL A 426 12.63 4.73 -40.27
N LYS A 427 12.24 4.11 -41.41
CA LYS A 427 12.68 4.54 -42.75
C LYS A 427 12.37 6.00 -43.05
N GLN A 428 11.27 6.53 -42.52
CA GLN A 428 10.90 7.95 -42.72
C GLN A 428 11.93 8.93 -42.14
N TYR A 429 12.74 8.47 -41.18
CA TYR A 429 13.80 9.25 -40.54
C TYR A 429 15.18 8.98 -41.16
N ASN A 430 15.27 8.10 -42.17
CA ASN A 430 16.53 7.67 -42.80
C ASN A 430 17.58 7.19 -41.79
N VAL A 431 17.16 6.52 -40.71
CA VAL A 431 18.12 5.99 -39.72
C VAL A 431 18.95 4.88 -40.35
N THR A 432 20.25 4.89 -40.05
CA THR A 432 21.22 3.94 -40.64
C THR A 432 22.06 3.20 -39.59
N PHE A 433 21.84 3.49 -38.31
CA PHE A 433 22.49 2.79 -37.21
C PHE A 433 21.74 1.49 -36.83
N PRO A 434 22.42 0.52 -36.19
CA PRO A 434 21.82 -0.78 -35.83
C PRO A 434 20.62 -0.69 -34.87
N PHE A 435 19.66 -1.58 -35.10
CA PHE A 435 18.52 -1.83 -34.22
C PHE A 435 18.55 -3.26 -33.67
N PHE A 436 18.24 -3.38 -32.39
CA PHE A 436 18.09 -4.64 -31.68
C PHE A 436 16.61 -5.06 -31.59
N GLU A 437 16.34 -6.32 -31.25
CA GLU A 437 14.96 -6.78 -31.07
C GLU A 437 14.21 -5.94 -30.03
N LYS A 438 12.88 -5.89 -30.12
CA LYS A 438 12.07 -5.21 -29.12
C LYS A 438 12.06 -6.00 -27.82
N ASN A 439 12.50 -5.40 -26.71
CA ASN A 439 12.50 -6.05 -25.41
C ASN A 439 12.39 -5.04 -24.24
N ASP A 440 12.20 -5.57 -23.04
CA ASP A 440 12.09 -4.81 -21.81
C ASP A 440 13.45 -4.26 -21.37
N VAL A 441 13.50 -3.00 -20.95
CA VAL A 441 14.72 -2.37 -20.42
C VAL A 441 14.71 -2.22 -18.91
N ASN A 442 13.56 -2.45 -18.26
CA ASN A 442 13.35 -2.43 -16.82
C ASN A 442 12.73 -3.73 -16.31
N GLY A 443 12.89 -4.00 -15.02
CA GLY A 443 12.27 -5.13 -14.33
C GLY A 443 12.94 -6.47 -14.60
N SER A 444 12.25 -7.56 -14.28
CA SER A 444 12.88 -8.89 -14.26
C SER A 444 13.33 -9.43 -15.60
N ASN A 445 12.72 -8.93 -16.67
CA ASN A 445 13.01 -9.30 -18.03
C ASN A 445 13.89 -8.24 -18.71
N ALA A 446 14.49 -7.32 -17.94
CA ALA A 446 15.40 -6.33 -18.48
C ALA A 446 16.58 -7.01 -19.18
N ARG A 447 16.88 -6.56 -20.39
CA ARG A 447 18.04 -7.04 -21.15
C ARG A 447 19.35 -6.76 -20.40
N PRO A 448 20.35 -7.67 -20.49
CA PRO A 448 21.64 -7.53 -19.82
C PRO A 448 22.33 -6.17 -20.03
N VAL A 449 22.28 -5.65 -21.27
CA VAL A 449 22.83 -4.33 -21.63
C VAL A 449 22.26 -3.21 -20.74
N PHE A 450 20.93 -3.15 -20.58
CA PHE A 450 20.31 -2.12 -19.75
C PHE A 450 20.49 -2.39 -18.26
N THR A 451 20.48 -3.65 -17.82
CA THR A 451 20.81 -4.01 -16.43
C THR A 451 22.19 -3.45 -16.04
N TYR A 452 23.22 -3.78 -16.82
CA TYR A 452 24.59 -3.31 -16.58
C TYR A 452 24.68 -1.77 -16.57
N LEU A 453 24.17 -1.12 -17.61
CA LEU A 453 24.30 0.33 -17.77
C LEU A 453 23.57 1.11 -16.68
N LYS A 454 22.39 0.66 -16.26
CA LYS A 454 21.63 1.29 -15.16
C LYS A 454 22.29 1.08 -13.81
N ALA A 455 22.96 -0.05 -13.60
CA ALA A 455 23.71 -0.33 -12.38
C ALA A 455 24.97 0.56 -12.28
N LYS A 456 25.75 0.68 -13.36
CA LYS A 456 26.97 1.51 -13.39
C LYS A 456 26.68 3.01 -13.47
N LEU A 457 25.57 3.41 -14.12
CA LEU A 457 25.14 4.81 -14.28
C LEU A 457 23.72 5.00 -13.70
N PRO A 458 23.58 5.04 -12.37
CA PRO A 458 22.29 5.22 -11.71
C PRO A 458 21.67 6.58 -12.03
N GLY A 459 20.33 6.66 -12.04
CA GLY A 459 19.62 7.92 -12.18
C GLY A 459 19.42 8.62 -10.83
N SER A 460 19.06 9.91 -10.84
CA SER A 460 18.90 10.71 -9.62
C SER A 460 17.80 10.23 -8.65
N PHE A 461 16.89 9.36 -9.10
CA PHE A 461 15.81 8.79 -8.29
C PHE A 461 15.69 7.28 -8.53
N GLY A 462 16.82 6.58 -8.50
CA GLY A 462 16.92 5.14 -8.76
C GLY A 462 17.43 4.81 -10.16
N ASN A 463 17.65 3.51 -10.39
CA ASN A 463 18.44 3.06 -11.54
C ASN A 463 17.58 2.81 -12.79
N PHE A 464 16.28 2.56 -12.67
CA PHE A 464 15.40 2.27 -13.81
C PHE A 464 15.38 3.39 -14.87
N VAL A 465 15.13 3.00 -16.13
CA VAL A 465 14.87 3.92 -17.24
C VAL A 465 13.49 4.53 -17.05
N LYS A 466 13.40 5.87 -17.04
CA LYS A 466 12.15 6.57 -16.71
C LYS A 466 11.20 6.73 -17.90
N TRP A 467 11.73 6.76 -19.11
CA TRP A 467 10.94 6.98 -20.33
C TRP A 467 11.70 6.53 -21.59
N ASN A 468 11.00 6.56 -22.72
CA ASN A 468 11.58 6.48 -24.05
C ASN A 468 12.71 7.51 -24.23
N PHE A 469 13.75 7.13 -24.97
CA PHE A 469 14.90 7.95 -25.31
C PHE A 469 15.82 8.32 -24.14
N THR A 470 15.95 7.47 -23.12
CA THR A 470 17.12 7.54 -22.23
C THR A 470 18.36 7.07 -23.00
N LYS A 471 19.50 7.73 -22.82
CA LYS A 471 20.75 7.34 -23.49
C LYS A 471 21.86 7.03 -22.49
N PHE A 472 22.73 6.11 -22.86
CA PHE A 472 23.95 5.79 -22.14
C PHE A 472 25.11 5.85 -23.12
N LEU A 473 26.14 6.60 -22.77
CA LEU A 473 27.38 6.70 -23.54
C LEU A 473 28.43 5.80 -22.89
N VAL A 474 29.05 4.98 -23.72
CA VAL A 474 30.12 4.04 -23.36
C VAL A 474 31.37 4.44 -24.14
N ASP A 475 32.52 4.42 -23.48
CA ASP A 475 33.80 4.78 -24.10
C ASP A 475 34.40 3.66 -24.96
N ARG A 476 35.57 3.94 -25.55
CA ARG A 476 36.31 3.00 -26.43
C ARG A 476 36.84 1.75 -25.72
N ASN A 477 36.87 1.74 -24.39
CA ASN A 477 37.32 0.61 -23.57
C ASN A 477 36.12 -0.20 -23.04
N GLY A 478 34.90 0.14 -23.47
CA GLY A 478 33.67 -0.52 -23.03
C GLY A 478 33.21 -0.09 -21.64
N GLN A 479 33.74 1.02 -21.10
CA GLN A 479 33.36 1.53 -19.78
C GLN A 479 32.20 2.54 -19.88
N PRO A 480 31.17 2.44 -19.03
CA PRO A 480 30.08 3.41 -18.99
C PRO A 480 30.60 4.80 -18.61
N TYR A 481 30.39 5.77 -19.49
CA TYR A 481 30.84 7.15 -19.30
C TYR A 481 29.76 8.03 -18.67
N LYS A 482 28.56 8.08 -19.27
CA LYS A 482 27.50 9.01 -18.83
C LYS A 482 26.10 8.59 -19.27
N ARG A 483 25.10 8.93 -18.45
CA ARG A 483 23.67 8.73 -18.72
C ARG A 483 22.98 10.07 -18.99
N TYR A 484 22.10 10.09 -19.98
CA TYR A 484 21.31 11.25 -20.39
C TYR A 484 19.81 10.97 -20.25
N ALA A 485 19.09 11.96 -19.74
CA ALA A 485 17.66 11.89 -19.55
C ALA A 485 16.90 11.91 -20.90
N PRO A 486 15.64 11.44 -20.94
CA PRO A 486 14.79 11.49 -22.12
C PRO A 486 14.74 12.84 -22.86
N LYS A 487 14.81 13.95 -22.12
CA LYS A 487 14.72 15.31 -22.65
C LYS A 487 16.07 15.92 -23.04
N ASP A 488 17.18 15.26 -22.71
CA ASP A 488 18.50 15.69 -23.15
C ASP A 488 18.62 15.35 -24.65
N LEU A 489 18.59 16.38 -25.49
CA LEU A 489 18.61 16.22 -26.94
C LEU A 489 19.97 15.67 -27.40
N PRO A 490 20.02 14.75 -28.38
CA PRO A 490 21.27 14.16 -28.83
C PRO A 490 22.38 15.17 -29.15
N LEU A 491 22.06 16.26 -29.84
CA LEU A 491 23.06 17.28 -30.19
C LEU A 491 23.57 18.06 -28.97
N SER A 492 22.84 18.08 -27.85
CA SER A 492 23.24 18.83 -26.65
C SER A 492 24.45 18.23 -25.92
N PHE A 493 24.77 16.96 -26.19
CA PHE A 493 25.93 16.25 -25.62
C PHE A 493 26.95 15.82 -26.68
N GLU A 494 26.95 16.47 -27.85
CA GLU A 494 27.91 16.19 -28.93
C GLU A 494 29.37 16.34 -28.45
N ASP A 495 29.66 17.28 -27.56
CA ASP A 495 31.02 17.51 -27.07
C ASP A 495 31.55 16.36 -26.22
N ASP A 496 30.69 15.66 -25.46
CA ASP A 496 31.06 14.46 -24.72
C ASP A 496 31.45 13.33 -25.69
N ILE A 497 30.77 13.21 -26.84
CA ILE A 497 31.12 12.25 -27.90
C ILE A 497 32.48 12.60 -28.51
N LYS A 498 32.71 13.88 -28.87
CA LYS A 498 34.00 14.33 -29.42
C LYS A 498 35.15 14.06 -28.47
N GLU A 499 34.95 14.31 -27.17
CA GLU A 499 35.95 14.06 -26.14
C GLU A 499 36.38 12.58 -26.14
N LEU A 500 35.42 11.66 -26.17
CA LEU A 500 35.70 10.22 -26.19
C LEU A 500 36.30 9.76 -27.52
N LEU A 501 35.87 10.33 -28.65
CA LEU A 501 36.45 10.00 -29.96
C LEU A 501 37.91 10.44 -30.08
N ALA A 502 38.28 11.56 -29.44
CA ALA A 502 39.65 12.07 -29.43
C ALA A 502 40.60 11.26 -28.55
N LYS A 503 40.10 10.48 -27.59
CA LYS A 503 40.89 9.54 -26.80
C LYS A 503 41.17 8.29 -27.64
N ALA A 504 42.41 7.81 -27.61
CA ALA A 504 42.73 6.48 -28.16
C ALA A 504 42.12 5.40 -27.25
N ALA A 505 41.76 4.25 -27.82
CA ALA A 505 41.55 3.06 -27.00
C ALA A 505 42.88 2.70 -26.33
N ASP A 506 42.87 2.37 -25.05
CA ASP A 506 44.09 1.92 -24.38
C ASP A 506 44.54 0.59 -25.04
N PRO A 507 45.86 0.36 -25.22
CA PRO A 507 46.31 -0.94 -25.69
C PRO A 507 45.81 -2.02 -24.72
N GLU A 508 45.25 -3.12 -25.24
CA GLU A 508 44.76 -4.21 -24.39
C GLU A 508 45.86 -4.63 -23.40
N PRO A 509 45.52 -4.79 -22.11
CA PRO A 509 46.49 -5.15 -21.10
C PRO A 509 47.10 -6.50 -21.49
N THR A 510 48.43 -6.53 -21.56
CA THR A 510 49.16 -7.76 -21.87
C THR A 510 48.91 -8.80 -20.75
N GLU A 511 49.07 -10.09 -21.05
CA GLU A 511 48.92 -11.19 -20.06
C GLU A 511 49.81 -11.04 -18.80
N GLU A 512 50.79 -10.14 -18.83
CA GLU A 512 51.61 -9.78 -17.67
C GLU A 512 50.92 -8.74 -16.75
N GLU A 513 50.30 -7.69 -17.31
CA GLU A 513 49.61 -6.65 -16.51
C GLU A 513 48.33 -7.19 -15.85
N SER A 514 47.64 -8.14 -16.49
CA SER A 514 46.48 -8.82 -15.91
C SER A 514 46.84 -9.78 -14.77
N LYS A 515 48.09 -10.26 -14.71
CA LYS A 515 48.62 -11.00 -13.54
C LYS A 515 49.03 -10.06 -12.42
N GLU A 516 49.60 -8.91 -12.76
CA GLU A 516 50.05 -7.93 -11.77
C GLU A 516 48.86 -7.23 -11.07
N GLU A 517 47.77 -6.91 -11.81
CA GLU A 517 46.52 -6.43 -11.20
C GLU A 517 45.80 -7.52 -10.37
N ALA A 518 45.88 -8.79 -10.80
CA ALA A 518 45.30 -9.91 -10.04
C ALA A 518 46.10 -10.27 -8.78
N GLU A 519 47.40 -9.99 -8.75
CA GLU A 519 48.24 -10.11 -7.54
C GLU A 519 48.12 -8.87 -6.64
N ALA A 520 48.02 -7.66 -7.19
CA ALA A 520 47.77 -6.43 -6.41
C ALA A 520 46.42 -6.50 -5.69
N ALA A 521 45.35 -6.96 -6.35
CA ALA A 521 44.03 -7.14 -5.76
C ALA A 521 43.96 -8.23 -4.67
N LYS A 522 44.96 -9.12 -4.58
CA LYS A 522 45.07 -10.12 -3.50
C LYS A 522 45.91 -9.65 -2.31
N SER A 523 46.59 -8.53 -2.43
CA SER A 523 47.46 -8.00 -1.35
C SER A 523 46.78 -6.96 -0.43
N ASP A 524 45.57 -6.52 -0.77
CA ASP A 524 44.80 -5.53 0.00
C ASP A 524 43.72 -6.14 0.93
N GLU A 525 43.67 -7.47 1.09
CA GLU A 525 42.76 -8.15 2.02
C GLU A 525 43.52 -8.89 3.12
N GLU A 526 44.10 -8.13 4.06
CA GLU A 526 44.49 -8.65 5.38
C GLU A 526 43.97 -7.68 6.46
N PRO A 527 43.19 -8.17 7.45
CA PRO A 527 42.51 -7.29 8.40
C PRO A 527 43.47 -6.76 9.48
N LYS A 528 43.46 -5.44 9.68
CA LYS A 528 44.06 -4.80 10.86
C LYS A 528 43.21 -5.13 12.10
N GLU A 529 43.71 -6.03 12.95
CA GLU A 529 43.22 -6.22 14.32
C GLU A 529 43.49 -4.98 15.18
N ALA A 530 42.48 -4.66 16.00
CA ALA A 530 42.49 -3.57 16.97
C ALA A 530 43.31 -3.94 18.21
N ASP A 531 44.04 -2.94 18.68
CA ASP A 531 44.90 -2.96 19.87
C ASP A 531 44.10 -2.37 21.04
N GLU A 532 43.75 -3.17 22.06
CA GLU A 532 43.51 -2.65 23.43
C GLU A 532 43.83 -3.71 24.51
N PRO A 533 44.24 -3.27 25.72
CA PRO A 533 45.32 -3.91 26.44
C PRO A 533 44.89 -4.94 27.51
N LYS A 534 45.90 -5.75 27.85
CA LYS A 534 45.90 -6.89 28.75
C LYS A 534 46.14 -6.50 30.22
N GLU A 535 45.72 -7.42 31.11
CA GLU A 535 46.13 -7.68 32.51
C GLU A 535 44.95 -7.58 33.52
N LYS A 536 44.69 -8.53 34.43
CA LYS A 536 45.50 -9.61 35.04
C LYS A 536 44.62 -10.61 35.82
N GLU A 537 45.10 -11.86 35.89
CA GLU A 537 45.00 -12.86 37.00
C GLU A 537 43.61 -13.40 37.43
N ALA A 538 43.41 -14.66 37.84
CA ALA A 538 44.20 -15.90 37.87
C ALA A 538 43.27 -17.09 38.33
N VAL A 539 43.80 -18.31 38.21
CA VAL A 539 43.49 -19.57 38.95
C VAL A 539 42.40 -20.49 38.37
N VAL A 540 42.78 -21.56 37.62
CA VAL A 540 42.96 -23.01 37.97
C VAL A 540 41.73 -23.60 38.71
N THR A 541 41.00 -24.62 38.26
CA THR A 541 41.20 -26.09 38.02
C THR A 541 39.84 -26.57 37.44
N GLU A 542 39.61 -27.63 36.66
CA GLU A 542 40.09 -29.02 36.71
C GLU A 542 39.52 -29.76 35.47
N THR A 543 40.24 -30.80 35.05
CA THR A 543 40.03 -31.75 33.95
C THR A 543 38.81 -32.68 34.07
N LYS A 544 38.18 -33.04 32.94
CA LYS A 544 38.12 -34.43 32.35
C LYS A 544 37.04 -34.53 31.24
N GLU A 545 37.44 -34.86 30.01
CA GLU A 545 37.46 -36.21 29.39
C GLU A 545 36.08 -36.66 28.83
N LYS A 546 35.91 -36.69 27.50
CA LYS A 546 35.91 -37.94 26.68
C LYS A 546 35.39 -37.74 25.25
N GLU A 547 36.12 -38.38 24.34
CA GLU A 547 35.85 -38.63 22.94
C GLU A 547 34.59 -39.50 22.72
N ALA A 548 33.96 -39.34 21.56
CA ALA A 548 33.46 -40.44 20.75
C ALA A 548 33.52 -40.08 19.26
N VAL A 549 33.92 -41.06 18.48
CA VAL A 549 34.50 -41.04 17.14
C VAL A 549 33.52 -41.72 16.17
N VAL A 550 33.42 -41.21 14.92
CA VAL A 550 33.09 -41.91 13.64
C VAL A 550 31.58 -42.24 13.42
N THR A 551 30.95 -42.07 12.25
CA THR A 551 31.36 -42.41 10.86
C THR A 551 30.49 -41.67 9.83
N GLU A 552 31.04 -41.49 8.62
CA GLU A 552 30.33 -41.21 7.36
C GLU A 552 29.24 -42.23 7.02
N THR A 553 28.16 -41.77 6.38
CA THR A 553 27.56 -42.51 5.26
C THR A 553 27.08 -41.54 4.19
N LYS A 554 27.60 -41.75 2.99
CA LYS A 554 27.31 -41.08 1.73
C LYS A 554 26.24 -41.92 1.02
N GLU A 555 25.09 -41.37 0.70
CA GLU A 555 24.15 -42.00 -0.25
C GLU A 555 23.72 -41.01 -1.32
N ALA A 556 23.98 -41.42 -2.56
CA ALA A 556 23.57 -40.80 -3.81
C ALA A 556 22.12 -41.22 -4.14
N ILE A 557 21.37 -40.32 -4.79
CA ILE A 557 20.04 -40.62 -5.34
C ILE A 557 20.14 -40.56 -6.88
N PRO A 558 19.60 -41.55 -7.62
CA PRO A 558 19.89 -41.78 -9.02
C PRO A 558 18.95 -41.02 -9.99
N ALA A 559 19.40 -40.94 -11.24
CA ALA A 559 18.63 -40.54 -12.41
C ALA A 559 17.75 -41.70 -12.93
N THR A 560 16.56 -41.35 -13.43
CA THR A 560 15.69 -42.15 -14.33
C THR A 560 14.84 -41.15 -15.10
N GLU A 561 15.00 -40.94 -16.42
CA GLU A 561 14.73 -41.76 -17.62
C GLU A 561 13.45 -41.27 -18.32
N GLU A 562 13.59 -40.97 -19.62
CA GLU A 562 12.57 -40.50 -20.54
C GLU A 562 11.38 -41.46 -20.67
N VAL A 563 10.17 -40.90 -20.80
CA VAL A 563 9.10 -41.54 -21.56
C VAL A 563 8.39 -40.49 -22.42
N ALA A 564 8.51 -40.67 -23.73
CA ALA A 564 7.74 -39.96 -24.74
C ALA A 564 6.31 -40.54 -24.84
N SER A 565 5.29 -39.67 -24.95
CA SER A 565 4.01 -40.06 -25.54
C SER A 565 3.25 -38.88 -26.17
N LYS A 566 3.22 -38.93 -27.52
CA LYS A 566 2.15 -38.61 -28.47
C LYS A 566 1.26 -37.37 -28.28
N GLU A 567 1.36 -36.49 -29.28
CA GLU A 567 0.32 -35.55 -29.72
C GLU A 567 -0.98 -36.24 -30.15
N GLU A 568 -2.11 -35.61 -29.87
CA GLU A 568 -3.20 -35.34 -30.84
C GLU A 568 -4.04 -34.12 -30.36
N PRO A 569 -4.66 -33.35 -31.28
CA PRO A 569 -5.04 -31.95 -31.05
C PRO A 569 -6.49 -31.78 -30.57
N VAL A 570 -6.74 -30.80 -29.69
CA VAL A 570 -8.09 -30.35 -29.34
C VAL A 570 -8.41 -29.06 -30.12
N ALA A 571 -9.51 -29.13 -30.87
CA ALA A 571 -10.04 -28.10 -31.75
C ALA A 571 -10.36 -26.79 -31.00
N THR A 572 -9.90 -25.68 -31.56
CA THR A 572 -10.36 -24.33 -31.23
C THR A 572 -11.69 -24.06 -31.92
N GLU A 573 -12.74 -23.84 -31.14
CA GLU A 573 -14.03 -23.38 -31.63
C GLU A 573 -13.98 -21.85 -31.83
N GLU A 574 -14.17 -21.41 -33.07
CA GLU A 574 -14.22 -20.01 -33.47
C GLU A 574 -15.51 -19.35 -32.95
N VAL A 575 -15.42 -18.41 -32.00
CA VAL A 575 -16.52 -17.49 -31.69
C VAL A 575 -16.41 -16.27 -32.61
N LYS A 576 -17.21 -16.27 -33.68
CA LYS A 576 -17.49 -15.07 -34.50
C LYS A 576 -18.31 -14.08 -33.68
N VAL A 577 -17.70 -12.96 -33.31
CA VAL A 577 -18.45 -11.78 -32.85
C VAL A 577 -18.75 -10.91 -34.06
N ALA A 578 -20.03 -10.83 -34.42
CA ALA A 578 -20.54 -9.94 -35.45
C ALA A 578 -20.54 -8.50 -34.93
N VAL A 579 -19.86 -7.62 -35.67
CA VAL A 579 -19.92 -6.16 -35.49
C VAL A 579 -21.12 -5.64 -36.28
N THR A 580 -22.06 -5.00 -35.61
CA THR A 580 -23.05 -4.11 -36.24
C THR A 580 -22.89 -2.72 -35.65
N ALA A 581 -22.44 -1.79 -36.49
CA ALA A 581 -22.63 -0.34 -36.36
C ALA A 581 -24.04 0.03 -36.87
N PRO A 582 -24.62 1.22 -36.64
CA PRO A 582 -24.02 2.49 -36.20
C PRO A 582 -24.16 2.83 -34.72
#